data_AF-A0A136LW95-F1
#
_entry.id   AF-A0A136LW95-F1
#
_cell.length_a   1.000
_cell.length_b   1.000
_cell.length_c   1.000
_cell.angle_alpha   90.00
_cell.angle_beta   90.00
_cell.angle_gamma   90.00
#
_symmetry.space_group_name_H-M   'P 1'
#
loop_
_entity.id
_entity.type
_entity.pdbx_description
1 polymer ?
#
loop_
_entity_poly.entity_id
_entity_poly.type
_entity_poly.pdbx_seq_one_letter_code
_entity_poly.pdbx_strand_id
1 'polypeptide(L)'
;MNKLFIHQALFRILSAPVLGVMVYLLILLINNNFSELENTFSSAEVYVCIGLAFISLESMRLTLAVTEKMAQYTFYQTDELLFNW
;
A
#
# COMPACT_ATOMS: atom_id res chain seq x y z
N MET A 1 -17.02 20.31 -8.21
CA MET A 1 -16.21 19.69 -7.13
C MET A 1 -15.44 18.52 -7.73
N ASN A 2 -14.18 18.75 -8.13
CA ASN A 2 -13.36 17.74 -8.81
C ASN A 2 -13.15 16.54 -7.87
N LYS A 3 -13.84 15.43 -8.16
CA LYS A 3 -13.60 14.15 -7.50
C LYS A 3 -12.14 13.79 -7.77
N LEU A 4 -11.32 13.86 -6.73
CA LEU A 4 -9.92 13.49 -6.72
C LEU A 4 -9.74 12.16 -7.48
N PHE A 5 -8.93 12.18 -8.54
CA PHE A 5 -8.53 11.01 -9.33
C PHE A 5 -8.01 9.84 -8.47
N ILE A 6 -7.58 10.14 -7.23
CA ILE A 6 -7.15 9.18 -6.20
C ILE A 6 -8.25 8.21 -5.75
N HIS A 7 -9.53 8.52 -5.96
CA HIS A 7 -10.65 7.62 -5.61
C HIS A 7 -10.97 6.58 -6.70
N GLN A 8 -10.29 6.58 -7.84
CA GLN A 8 -10.53 5.60 -8.90
C GLN A 8 -9.85 4.26 -8.60
N ALA A 9 -10.64 3.18 -8.59
CA ALA A 9 -10.16 1.81 -8.42
C ALA A 9 -9.07 1.41 -9.42
N LEU A 10 -9.05 2.02 -10.61
CA LEU A 10 -8.02 1.79 -11.62
C LEU A 10 -6.64 2.27 -11.17
N PHE A 11 -6.53 3.43 -10.52
CA PHE A 11 -5.24 3.92 -10.01
C PHE A 11 -4.69 3.00 -8.91
N ARG A 12 -5.58 2.37 -8.14
CA ARG A 12 -5.23 1.41 -7.08
C ARG A 12 -4.73 0.08 -7.62
N ILE A 13 -5.37 -0.44 -8.67
CA ILE A 13 -4.93 -1.69 -9.31
C ILE A 13 -3.65 -1.47 -10.11
N LEU A 14 -3.44 -0.27 -10.67
CA LEU A 14 -2.22 0.04 -11.41
C LEU A 14 -1.04 0.38 -10.49
N SER A 15 -1.29 0.96 -9.30
CA SER A 15 -0.20 1.35 -8.38
C SER A 15 0.54 0.16 -7.80
N ALA A 16 -0.17 -0.92 -7.44
CA ALA A 16 0.43 -2.13 -6.87
C ALA A 16 1.46 -2.83 -7.79
N PRO A 17 1.16 -3.09 -9.08
CA PRO A 17 2.13 -3.65 -10.00
C PRO A 17 3.29 -2.70 -10.30
N VAL A 18 3.04 -1.38 -10.39
CA VAL A 18 4.13 -0.40 -10.57
C VAL A 18 5.09 -0.42 -9.36
N LEU A 19 4.56 -0.46 -8.14
CA LEU A 19 5.36 -0.57 -6.91
C LEU A 19 6.10 -1.91 -6.82
N GLY A 20 5.44 -3.02 -7.14
CA GLY A 20 6.06 -4.35 -7.15
C GLY A 20 7.21 -4.45 -8.15
N VAL A 21 7.04 -3.92 -9.36
CA VAL A 21 8.11 -3.88 -10.38
C VAL A 21 9.26 -2.96 -9.92
N MET A 22 8.97 -1.80 -9.35
CA MET A 22 10.01 -0.90 -8.82
C MET A 22 10.82 -1.54 -7.70
N VAL A 23 10.16 -2.20 -6.75
CA VAL A 23 10.84 -2.93 -5.66
C VAL A 23 11.68 -4.08 -6.21
N TYR A 24 11.16 -4.82 -7.19
CA TYR A 24 11.92 -5.90 -7.82
C TYR A 24 13.18 -5.39 -8.53
N LEU A 25 13.07 -4.28 -9.27
CA LEU A 25 14.23 -3.65 -9.91
C LEU A 25 15.27 -3.19 -8.88
N LEU A 26 14.84 -2.66 -7.72
CA LEU A 26 15.76 -2.31 -6.62
C LEU A 26 16.46 -3.55 -6.05
N ILE A 27 15.75 -4.67 -5.88
CA ILE A 27 16.33 -5.93 -5.41
C ILE A 27 17.37 -6.45 -6.40
N LEU A 28 17.06 -6.44 -7.70
CA LEU A 28 18.00 -6.84 -8.75
C LEU A 28 19.25 -5.98 -8.77
N LEU A 29 19.09 -4.65 -8.64
CA LEU A 29 20.20 -3.68 -8.61
C LEU A 29 21.11 -3.84 -7.41
N ILE A 30 20.55 -4.17 -6.24
CA ILE A 30 21.33 -4.41 -5.02
C ILE A 30 22.11 -5.72 -5.10
N ASN A 31 21.52 -6.74 -5.72
CA ASN A 31 22.04 -8.09 -5.65
C ASN A 31 22.97 -8.46 -6.81
N ASN A 32 22.87 -7.78 -7.96
CA ASN A 32 23.60 -8.13 -9.17
C ASN A 32 24.18 -6.91 -9.90
N ASN A 33 25.19 -7.17 -10.75
CA ASN A 33 25.71 -6.18 -11.67
C ASN A 33 24.78 -5.99 -12.87
N PHE A 34 24.78 -4.77 -13.43
CA PHE A 34 23.92 -4.39 -14.56
C PHE A 34 23.97 -5.35 -15.75
N SER A 35 25.13 -5.96 -16.01
CA SER A 35 25.35 -6.87 -17.14
C SER A 35 24.70 -8.25 -16.99
N GLU A 36 24.27 -8.63 -15.79
CA GLU A 36 23.66 -9.94 -15.52
C GLU A 36 22.15 -9.88 -15.33
N LEU A 37 21.55 -8.67 -15.36
CA LEU A 37 20.11 -8.50 -15.14
C LEU A 37 19.26 -9.31 -16.12
N GLU A 38 19.67 -9.41 -17.39
CA GLU A 38 18.89 -10.14 -18.41
C GLU A 38 18.77 -11.63 -18.10
N ASN A 39 19.79 -12.22 -17.47
CA ASN A 39 19.83 -13.64 -17.16
C ASN A 39 19.18 -13.96 -15.81
N THR A 40 19.23 -13.02 -14.86
CA THR A 40 18.63 -13.16 -13.52
C THR A 40 17.16 -12.71 -13.48
N PHE A 41 16.66 -12.02 -14.53
CA PHE A 41 15.28 -11.53 -14.56
C PHE A 41 14.28 -12.68 -14.60
N SER A 42 13.66 -12.97 -13.46
CA SER A 42 12.67 -14.03 -13.31
C SER A 42 11.27 -13.46 -13.16
N SER A 43 10.39 -13.76 -14.13
CA SER A 43 8.99 -13.31 -14.08
C SER A 43 8.27 -13.76 -12.82
N ALA A 44 8.62 -14.93 -12.26
CA ALA A 44 8.02 -15.44 -11.03
C ALA A 44 8.32 -14.55 -9.82
N GLU A 45 9.54 -14.04 -9.70
CA GLU A 45 9.95 -13.16 -8.60
C GLU A 45 9.26 -11.80 -8.68
N VAL A 46 9.09 -11.28 -9.91
CA VAL A 46 8.31 -10.05 -10.15
C VAL A 46 6.88 -10.23 -9.64
N TYR A 47 6.22 -11.35 -9.97
CA TYR A 47 4.86 -11.62 -9.51
C TYR A 47 4.76 -11.72 -7.98
N VAL A 48 5.74 -12.31 -7.31
CA VAL A 48 5.81 -12.34 -5.84
C VAL A 48 5.93 -10.91 -5.28
N CYS A 49 6.79 -10.08 -5.87
CA CYS A 49 6.94 -8.67 -5.44
C CYS A 49 5.66 -7.86 -5.65
N ILE A 50 4.93 -8.09 -6.76
CA ILE A 50 3.62 -7.47 -7.00
C ILE A 50 2.59 -7.93 -5.97
N GLY A 51 2.54 -9.23 -5.66
CA GLY A 51 1.66 -9.77 -4.63
C GLY A 51 1.94 -9.17 -3.24
N LEU A 52 3.21 -9.09 -2.84
CA LEU A 52 3.63 -8.46 -1.59
C LEU A 52 3.30 -6.97 -1.55
N ALA A 53 3.51 -6.25 -2.64
CA ALA A 53 3.13 -4.84 -2.75
C ALA A 53 1.61 -4.66 -2.57
N PHE A 54 0.80 -5.55 -3.15
CA PHE A 54 -0.65 -5.53 -3.00
C PHE A 54 -1.08 -5.78 -1.55
N ILE A 55 -0.50 -6.78 -0.90
CA ILE A 55 -0.76 -7.09 0.52
C ILE A 55 -0.36 -5.91 1.42
N SER A 56 0.78 -5.29 1.16
CA SER A 56 1.27 -4.13 1.92
C SER A 56 0.34 -2.92 1.78
N LEU A 57 -0.09 -2.62 0.54
CA LEU A 57 -1.07 -1.56 0.26
C LEU A 57 -2.41 -1.81 0.96
N GLU A 58 -2.88 -3.05 0.97
CA GLU A 58 -4.12 -3.41 1.64
C GLU A 58 -3.98 -3.35 3.16
N SER A 59 -2.83 -3.76 3.72
CA SER A 59 -2.52 -3.67 5.14
C SER A 59 -2.55 -2.22 5.64
N MET A 60 -1.92 -1.28 4.92
CA MET A 60 -1.97 0.14 5.27
C MET A 60 -3.41 0.69 5.32
N ARG A 61 -4.27 0.26 4.39
CA ARG A 61 -5.69 0.65 4.38
C ARG A 61 -6.45 0.09 5.58
N LEU A 62 -6.19 -1.18 5.92
CA LEU A 62 -6.78 -1.79 7.12
C LEU A 62 -6.37 -1.03 8.37
N THR A 63 -5.09 -0.67 8.50
CA THR A 63 -4.61 0.13 9.62
C THR A 63 -5.31 1.48 9.69
N LEU A 64 -5.40 2.22 8.58
CA LEU A 64 -6.12 3.50 8.52
C LEU A 64 -7.59 3.36 8.94
N ALA A 65 -8.30 2.35 8.41
CA ALA A 65 -9.69 2.11 8.76
C ALA A 65 -9.87 1.78 10.25
N VAL A 66 -8.95 1.01 10.85
CA VAL A 66 -8.96 0.71 12.28
C VAL A 66 -8.68 1.97 13.11
N THR A 67 -7.69 2.77 12.72
CA THR A 67 -7.36 4.01 13.43
C THR A 67 -8.51 5.02 13.39
N GLU A 68 -9.19 5.18 12.26
CA GLU A 68 -10.38 6.06 12.16
C GLU A 68 -11.52 5.57 13.07
N LYS A 69 -11.78 4.27 13.09
CA LYS A 69 -12.79 3.66 13.97
C LYS A 69 -12.47 3.88 15.46
N MET A 70 -11.21 3.67 15.84
CA MET A 70 -10.77 3.88 17.23
C MET A 70 -10.85 5.35 17.63
N ALA A 71 -10.38 6.26 16.77
CA ALA A 71 -10.45 7.70 17.03
C ALA A 71 -11.91 8.14 17.23
N GLN A 72 -12.82 7.72 16.36
CA GLN A 72 -14.24 8.07 16.45
C GLN A 72 -14.89 7.54 17.74
N TYR A 73 -14.50 6.35 18.21
CA TYR A 73 -14.97 5.81 19.48
C TYR A 73 -14.48 6.66 20.67
N THR A 74 -13.22 7.11 20.65
CA THR A 74 -12.65 8.00 21.68
C THR A 74 -13.34 9.37 21.72
N PHE A 75 -13.68 9.95 20.56
CA PHE A 75 -14.41 11.22 20.50
C PHE A 75 -15.85 11.09 21.05
N TYR A 76 -16.55 9.99 20.75
CA TYR A 76 -17.91 9.79 21.26
C TYR A 76 -17.94 9.66 22.81
N GLN A 77 -16.96 8.94 23.37
CA GLN A 77 -16.86 8.76 24.82
C GLN A 77 -16.51 10.05 25.56
N THR A 78 -15.76 10.97 24.92
CA THR A 78 -15.37 12.24 25.52
C THR A 78 -16.51 13.25 25.53
N ASP A 79 -17.34 13.31 24.50
CA ASP A 79 -18.54 14.15 24.48
C ASP A 79 -19.56 13.75 25.56
N GLU A 80 -19.75 12.44 25.79
CA GLU A 80 -20.67 11.92 26.81
C GLU A 80 -20.24 12.27 28.24
N LEU A 81 -18.92 12.36 28.48
CA LEU A 81 -18.35 12.74 29.78
C LEU A 81 -18.32 14.26 30.02
N LEU A 82 -18.31 15.06 28.95
CA LEU A 82 -18.32 16.52 29.03
C LEU A 82 -19.73 17.12 29.19
N PHE A 83 -20.78 16.43 28.73
CA PHE A 83 -22.18 16.90 28.80
C PHE A 83 -23.01 16.33 29.96
N ASN A 84 -22.41 15.51 30.84
CA ASN A 84 -23.10 14.88 31.99
C ASN A 84 -22.80 15.58 33.34
N TRP A 85 -22.58 16.89 33.32
CA TRP A 85 -22.51 17.81 34.48
C TRP A 85 -23.52 18.93 34.32
#